data_AF-A0A4V1SBZ8-F1
#
_entry.id   AF-A0A4V1SBZ8-F1
#
_cell.length_a   1.000
_cell.length_b   1.000
_cell.length_c   1.000
_cell.angle_alpha   90.00
_cell.angle_beta   90.00
_cell.angle_gamma   90.00
#
_symmetry.space_group_name_H-M   'P 1'
#
loop_
_entity.id
_entity.type
_entity.pdbx_description
1 polymer ?
#
loop_
_entity_poly.entity_id
_entity_poly.type
_entity_poly.pdbx_seq_one_letter_code
_entity_poly.pdbx_strand_id
1 'polypeptide(L)' 'SGSVCINDTMKQACNLKLPFGGVGDSGSGRYRGRTGVETFSYRRTISKRYFVADPFEALPPREGKLAFLMKWLG' A
#
# COMPACT_ATOMS: atom_id res chain seq x y z
N SER A 1 -17.13 5.16 12.09
CA SER A 1 -16.82 6.57 12.41
C SER A 1 -15.45 6.94 11.86
N GLY A 2 -15.22 8.22 11.52
CA GLY A 2 -13.94 8.67 10.93
C GLY A 2 -12.80 8.87 11.94
N SER A 3 -13.12 9.21 13.19
CA SER A 3 -12.18 9.32 14.32
C SER A 3 -12.92 9.10 15.64
N VAL A 4 -12.19 8.78 16.71
CA VAL A 4 -12.73 8.58 18.06
C VAL A 4 -11.81 9.24 19.07
N CYS A 5 -12.41 9.94 20.03
CA CYS A 5 -11.73 10.54 21.16
C CYS A 5 -12.35 9.95 22.43
N ILE A 6 -11.52 9.33 23.30
CA ILE A 6 -11.97 8.73 24.56
C ILE A 6 -11.75 9.75 25.67
N ASN A 7 -12.78 9.94 26.52
CA ASN A 7 -12.77 10.87 27.67
C ASN A 7 -12.56 12.35 27.30
N ASP A 8 -12.68 12.72 26.03
CA ASP A 8 -12.53 14.09 25.56
C ASP A 8 -13.24 14.26 24.20
N THR A 9 -13.41 15.51 23.74
CA THR A 9 -14.03 15.84 22.45
C THR A 9 -13.12 16.76 21.64
N MET A 10 -13.21 16.67 20.31
CA MET A 10 -12.46 17.52 19.36
C MET A 10 -10.92 17.46 19.41
N LYS A 11 -10.27 16.80 20.38
CA LYS A 11 -8.79 16.75 20.48
C LYS A 11 -8.11 16.17 19.24
N GLN A 12 -8.77 15.20 18.58
CA GLN A 12 -8.35 14.66 17.29
C GLN A 12 -8.26 15.72 16.18
N ALA A 13 -9.03 16.81 16.27
CA ALA A 13 -8.96 17.94 15.35
C ALA A 13 -7.77 18.87 15.65
N CYS A 14 -7.30 18.96 16.90
CA CYS A 14 -6.16 19.81 17.28
C CYS A 14 -4.81 19.20 16.89
N ASN A 15 -4.69 17.87 16.86
CA ASN A 15 -3.42 17.24 16.51
C ASN A 15 -3.23 17.19 14.98
N LEU A 16 -2.37 18.07 14.46
CA LEU A 16 -2.06 18.17 13.03
C LEU A 16 -1.29 16.98 12.47
N LYS A 17 -0.72 16.12 13.32
CA LYS A 17 -0.02 14.89 12.89
C LYS A 17 -0.97 13.72 12.66
N LEU A 18 -2.19 13.79 13.20
CA LEU A 18 -3.19 12.74 13.00
C LEU A 18 -3.94 12.95 11.68
N PRO A 19 -4.20 11.88 10.92
CA PRO A 19 -5.04 11.95 9.74
C PRO A 19 -6.48 12.30 10.13
N PHE A 20 -7.07 13.29 9.47
CA PHE A 20 -8.45 13.71 9.70
C PHE A 20 -9.29 13.42 8.45
N GLY A 21 -10.46 12.80 8.62
CA GLY A 21 -11.35 12.40 7.53
C GLY A 21 -12.55 11.58 8.00
N GLY A 22 -13.48 11.34 7.08
CA GLY A 22 -14.73 10.61 7.30
C GLY A 22 -14.70 9.15 6.84
N VAL A 23 -15.81 8.45 7.03
CA VAL A 23 -16.13 7.14 6.44
C VAL A 23 -17.63 7.03 6.13
N GLY A 24 -18.00 6.48 4.97
CA GLY A 24 -19.40 6.38 4.54
C GLY A 24 -20.01 7.76 4.22
N ASP A 25 -21.23 8.02 4.70
CA ASP A 25 -21.94 9.29 4.49
C ASP A 25 -21.21 10.51 5.07
N SER A 26 -20.29 10.28 6.01
CA SER A 26 -19.44 11.35 6.59
C SER A 26 -18.25 11.75 5.71
N GLY A 27 -18.08 11.11 4.54
CA GLY A 27 -17.05 11.41 3.55
C GLY A 27 -16.02 10.29 3.38
N SER A 28 -15.09 10.48 2.45
CA SER A 28 -14.04 9.52 2.11
C SER A 28 -12.67 10.21 2.02
N GLY A 29 -11.61 9.44 2.28
CA GLY A 29 -10.25 9.95 2.29
C GLY A 29 -9.90 10.65 3.61
N ARG A 30 -8.62 11.00 3.74
CA ARG A 30 -8.05 11.62 4.95
C ARG A 30 -6.98 12.61 4.53
N TYR A 31 -6.77 13.66 5.30
CA TYR A 31 -5.72 14.63 5.03
C TYR A 31 -4.95 14.97 6.30
N ARG A 32 -4.02 15.93 6.19
CA ARG A 32 -3.03 16.39 7.17
C ARG A 32 -1.70 15.64 7.17
N GLY A 33 -0.64 16.39 7.47
CA GLY A 33 0.73 15.91 7.49
C GLY A 33 1.06 15.08 6.25
N ARG A 34 1.67 13.91 6.48
CA ARG A 34 2.02 12.94 5.43
C ARG A 34 0.80 12.43 4.66
N THR A 35 -0.32 12.17 5.35
CA THR A 35 -1.55 11.65 4.72
C THR A 35 -2.14 12.63 3.73
N GLY A 36 -2.02 13.95 4.01
CA GLY A 36 -2.39 14.99 3.06
C GLY A 36 -1.55 14.93 1.78
N VAL A 37 -0.22 14.82 1.92
CA VAL A 37 0.68 14.68 0.76
C VAL A 37 0.35 13.42 -0.02
N GLU A 38 0.21 12.27 0.64
CA GLU A 38 -0.14 11.00 0.00
C GLU A 38 -1.49 11.05 -0.72
N THR A 39 -2.46 11.79 -0.18
CA THR A 39 -3.80 11.93 -0.79
C THR A 39 -3.78 12.76 -2.06
N PHE A 40 -2.94 13.78 -2.13
CA PHE A 40 -2.77 14.63 -3.32
C PHE A 40 -1.61 14.18 -4.23
N SER A 41 -0.94 13.07 -3.90
CA SER A 41 0.17 12.53 -4.68
C SER A 41 -0.23 11.24 -5.37
N TYR A 42 0.21 11.09 -6.62
CA TYR A 42 0.10 9.82 -7.31
C TYR A 42 1.29 8.92 -6.96
N ARG A 43 1.03 7.84 -6.20
CA ARG A 43 2.07 6.86 -5.86
C ARG A 43 2.36 5.94 -7.05
N ARG A 44 3.29 6.37 -7.91
CA ARG A 44 3.72 5.60 -9.07
C ARG A 44 4.60 4.42 -8.67
N THR A 45 4.17 3.21 -8.99
CA THR A 45 4.99 2.01 -8.85
C THR A 45 6.03 1.95 -9.99
N ILE A 46 7.29 1.72 -9.64
CA ILE A 46 8.40 1.55 -10.59
C ILE A 46 9.07 0.22 -10.26
N SER A 47 9.10 -0.69 -11.23
CA SER A 47 9.92 -1.90 -11.18
C SER A 47 11.22 -1.65 -11.95
N LYS A 48 12.36 -1.97 -11.34
CA LYS A 48 13.68 -1.84 -11.95
C LYS A 48 14.30 -3.22 -12.10
N ARG A 49 14.43 -3.67 -13.35
CA ARG A 49 15.15 -4.89 -13.69
C ARG A 49 16.63 -4.58 -13.90
N TYR A 50 17.49 -5.43 -13.34
CA TYR A 50 18.93 -5.42 -13.61
C TYR A 50 19.26 -6.47 -14.69
N PHE A 51 20.41 -6.35 -15.33
CA PHE A 51 20.87 -7.27 -16.39
C PHE A 51 21.27 -8.67 -15.90
N VAL A 52 21.06 -8.97 -14.61
CA VAL A 52 21.33 -10.30 -14.04
C VAL A 52 20.17 -11.25 -14.34
N ALA A 53 20.47 -12.55 -14.41
CA ALA A 53 19.47 -13.58 -14.60
C ALA A 53 18.42 -13.52 -13.49
N ASP A 54 17.15 -13.36 -13.87
CA ASP A 54 16.04 -13.28 -12.94
C ASP A 54 15.48 -14.70 -12.70
N PRO A 55 15.59 -15.24 -11.47
CA PRO A 55 15.07 -16.57 -11.15
C PRO A 55 13.54 -16.69 -11.29
N PHE A 56 12.83 -15.57 -11.38
CA PHE A 56 11.38 -15.50 -11.56
C PHE A 56 10.97 -15.23 -13.02
N GLU A 57 11.92 -15.12 -13.95
CA GLU A 57 11.62 -14.78 -15.34
C GLU A 57 10.87 -15.90 -16.06
N ALA A 58 9.55 -15.74 -16.19
CA ALA A 58 8.64 -16.61 -16.92
C ALA A 58 8.88 -16.59 -18.43
N LEU A 59 10.05 -17.06 -18.87
CA LEU A 59 10.32 -17.34 -20.28
C LEU A 59 9.34 -18.43 -20.79
N PRO A 60 8.69 -18.24 -21.95
CA PRO A 60 7.94 -19.30 -22.64
C PRO A 60 8.91 -20.30 -23.29
N PRO A 61 8.49 -21.52 -23.71
CA PRO A 61 7.59 -22.49 -23.12
C PRO A 61 8.37 -23.50 -22.24
N ARG A 62 7.86 -23.79 -21.04
CA ARG A 62 8.54 -24.63 -20.04
C ARG A 62 7.96 -26.06 -20.03
N GLU A 63 8.48 -26.94 -20.89
CA GLU A 63 8.08 -28.36 -20.91
C GLU A 63 8.74 -29.25 -19.84
N GLY A 64 9.57 -28.71 -18.93
CA GLY A 64 10.17 -29.59 -17.90
C GLY A 64 10.88 -28.95 -16.72
N LYS A 65 11.30 -27.68 -16.81
CA LYS A 65 12.11 -27.06 -15.74
C LYS A 65 11.28 -26.57 -14.54
N LEU A 66 10.00 -26.27 -14.74
CA LEU A 66 9.12 -25.81 -13.66
C LEU A 66 8.72 -26.94 -12.71
N ALA A 67 8.41 -28.12 -13.27
CA ALA A 67 8.05 -29.31 -12.50
C ALA A 67 9.18 -29.76 -11.57
N PHE A 68 10.45 -29.61 -12.00
CA PHE A 68 11.62 -29.91 -11.18
C PHE A 68 11.78 -28.95 -10.00
N LEU A 69 11.59 -27.64 -10.23
CA LEU A 69 11.64 -26.63 -9.17
C LEU A 69 10.47 -26.76 -8.18
N MET A 70 9.26 -27.05 -8.65
CA MET A 70 8.10 -27.31 -7.79
C MET A 70 8.26 -28.60 -6.97
N LYS A 71 8.94 -29.62 -7.48
CA LYS A 71 9.29 -30.86 -6.75
C LYS A 71 10.35 -30.63 -5.67
N TRP A 72 11.16 -29.58 -5.78
CA TRP A 72 12.21 -29.25 -4.81
C TRP A 72 11.74 -28.25 -3.73
N LEU A 73 10.69 -27.49 -4.03
CA LEU A 73 10.09 -26.51 -3.12
C LEU A 73 8.89 -27.06 -2.32
N GLY A 74 8.48 -28.30 -2.56
CA GLY A 74 7.55 -29.08 -1.73
C GLY A 74 8.28 -30.22 -1.04
#